data_AF-A0A818VKY4-F1
#
_entry.id   AF-A0A818VKY4-F1
#
_cell.length_a   1.000
_cell.length_b   1.000
_cell.length_c   1.000
_cell.angle_alpha   90.00
_cell.angle_beta   90.00
_cell.angle_gamma   90.00
#
_symmetry.space_group_name_H-M   'P 1'
#
loop_
_entity.id
_entity.type
_entity.pdbx_description
1 polymer ?
#
loop_
_entity_poly.entity_id
_entity_poly.type
_entity_poly.pdbx_seq_one_letter_code
_entity_poly.pdbx_strand_id
1 'polypeptide(L)'
;MRVISEGNKFLNDFFNFRFQVNRNTGEIDTVPLEYLNCPCALRHSCYDFMPIGRLNQVEHIYEVNFTTENFFTGCSPFEALIQSTLGCFYNQTCLNEIKIHLTSTFLSASNGTSAELVAMNQTYRWSNETTETIESIVNRLMVNEWS
;
A
#
# COMPACT_ATOMS: atom_id res chain seq x y z
N MET A 1 21.37 -21.31 -6.91
CA MET A 1 21.62 -19.86 -6.73
C MET A 1 20.45 -19.14 -7.39
N ARG A 2 19.51 -18.57 -6.61
CA ARG A 2 18.35 -17.85 -7.17
C ARG A 2 18.81 -16.43 -7.50
N VAL A 3 18.65 -16.05 -8.77
CA VAL A 3 19.03 -14.75 -9.29
C VAL A 3 18.14 -13.69 -8.64
N ILE A 4 18.75 -12.68 -8.02
CA ILE A 4 18.06 -11.52 -7.49
C ILE A 4 17.45 -10.80 -8.69
N SER A 5 16.13 -10.66 -8.72
CA SER A 5 15.43 -9.98 -9.82
C SER A 5 15.63 -8.47 -9.69
N GLU A 6 16.78 -7.96 -10.12
CA GLU A 6 17.06 -6.52 -10.18
C GLU A 6 16.17 -5.77 -11.19
N GLY A 7 15.44 -6.48 -12.05
CA GLY A 7 14.58 -5.89 -13.09
C GLY A 7 13.46 -4.97 -12.56
N ASN A 8 13.07 -5.12 -11.30
CA ASN A 8 12.05 -4.25 -10.66
C ASN A 8 12.64 -3.11 -9.83
N LYS A 9 13.98 -2.97 -9.79
CA LYS A 9 14.69 -2.01 -8.93
C LYS A 9 14.42 -0.56 -9.35
N PHE A 10 14.50 -0.27 -10.65
CA PHE A 10 14.28 1.09 -11.17
C PHE A 10 12.80 1.47 -11.38
N LEU A 11 11.93 0.49 -11.64
CA LEU A 11 10.50 0.75 -11.87
C LEU A 11 9.70 0.84 -10.56
N ASN A 12 10.28 0.42 -9.43
CA ASN A 12 9.55 0.24 -8.16
C ASN A 12 10.35 0.70 -6.93
N ASP A 13 11.18 1.73 -7.10
CA ASP A 13 12.09 2.31 -6.11
C ASP A 13 11.38 2.79 -4.82
N PHE A 14 10.05 2.94 -4.86
CA PHE A 14 9.22 3.31 -3.73
C PHE A 14 8.56 2.12 -3.01
N PHE A 15 8.51 0.94 -3.63
CA PHE A 15 7.69 -0.17 -3.13
C PHE A 15 8.49 -1.41 -2.74
N ASN A 16 9.68 -1.63 -3.30
CA ASN A 16 10.40 -2.91 -3.13
C ASN A 16 11.81 -2.77 -2.57
N PHE A 17 12.43 -1.60 -2.69
CA PHE A 17 13.80 -1.34 -2.30
C PHE A 17 13.90 0.03 -1.63
N ARG A 18 14.86 0.20 -0.73
CA ARG A 18 15.24 1.50 -0.17
C ARG A 18 16.73 1.74 -0.40
N PHE A 19 17.11 3.00 -0.58
CA PHE A 19 18.51 3.39 -0.62
C PHE A 19 19.06 3.60 0.79
N GLN A 20 20.28 3.14 1.00
CA GLN A 20 21.05 3.42 2.20
C GLN A 20 22.43 3.89 1.79
N VAL A 21 22.89 4.99 2.38
CA VAL A 21 24.28 5.44 2.17
C VAL A 21 25.16 4.71 3.19
N ASN A 22 26.17 4.00 2.69
CA ASN A 22 27.22 3.45 3.51
C ASN A 22 28.07 4.59 4.07
N ARG A 23 28.00 4.83 5.39
CA ARG A 23 28.69 5.96 6.04
C ARG A 23 30.22 5.86 5.98
N ASN A 24 30.78 4.67 5.71
CA ASN A 24 32.22 4.45 5.66
C ASN A 24 32.78 4.59 4.24
N THR A 25 32.06 4.10 3.22
CA THR A 25 32.53 4.14 1.81
C THR A 25 31.92 5.29 1.01
N GLY A 26 30.82 5.89 1.48
CA GLY A 26 30.05 6.88 0.74
C GLY A 26 29.21 6.30 -0.41
N GLU A 27 29.20 4.97 -0.56
CA GLU A 27 28.45 4.27 -1.61
C GLU A 27 26.95 4.24 -1.29
N ILE A 28 26.14 4.19 -2.35
CA ILE A 28 24.69 4.03 -2.24
C ILE A 28 24.37 2.54 -2.43
N ASP A 29 23.94 1.90 -1.35
CA ASP A 29 23.45 0.53 -1.33
C ASP A 29 21.93 0.50 -1.50
N THR A 30 21.44 -0.58 -2.11
CA THR A 30 20.00 -0.86 -2.17
C THR A 30 19.64 -2.02 -1.27
N VAL A 31 18.72 -1.80 -0.35
CA VAL A 31 18.24 -2.80 0.59
C VAL A 31 16.80 -3.17 0.21
N PRO A 32 16.48 -4.45 -0.06
CA PRO A 32 15.11 -4.85 -0.31
C PRO A 32 14.26 -4.64 0.94
N LEU A 33 12.99 -4.26 0.73
CA LEU A 33 12.00 -4.28 1.80
C LEU A 33 11.63 -5.73 2.13
N GLU A 34 11.17 -5.93 3.36
CA GLU A 34 10.67 -7.21 3.85
C GLU A 34 9.33 -7.00 4.55
N TYR A 35 8.36 -7.85 4.20
CA TYR A 35 7.01 -7.85 4.79
C TYR A 35 6.79 -9.21 5.45
N LEU A 36 6.51 -9.25 6.76
CA LEU A 36 6.34 -10.51 7.52
C LEU A 36 7.43 -11.58 7.26
N ASN A 37 8.71 -11.21 7.34
CA ASN A 37 9.88 -12.07 7.02
C ASN A 37 9.88 -12.61 5.56
N CYS A 38 9.22 -11.91 4.64
CA CYS A 38 9.16 -12.24 3.22
C CYS A 38 9.89 -11.13 2.44
N PRO A 39 11.11 -11.40 1.90
CA PRO A 39 11.92 -10.37 1.26
C PRO A 39 11.52 -10.10 -0.20
N CYS A 40 11.33 -8.83 -0.53
CA CYS A 40 10.94 -8.37 -1.86
C CYS A 40 11.97 -8.69 -2.95
N ALA A 41 13.24 -8.86 -2.58
CA ALA A 41 14.27 -9.30 -3.51
C ALA A 41 14.04 -10.72 -4.06
N LEU A 42 13.29 -11.56 -3.33
CA LEU A 42 13.11 -12.98 -3.65
C LEU A 42 11.69 -13.34 -4.07
N ARG A 43 10.69 -12.57 -3.63
CA ARG A 43 9.26 -12.89 -3.81
C ARG A 43 8.46 -11.60 -4.02
N HIS A 44 7.74 -11.51 -5.13
CA HIS A 44 6.85 -10.38 -5.41
C HIS A 44 5.51 -10.47 -4.67
N SER A 45 5.12 -11.67 -4.23
CA SER A 45 3.84 -11.96 -3.61
C SER A 45 3.79 -11.67 -2.11
N CYS A 46 4.85 -11.10 -1.53
CA CYS A 46 4.82 -10.73 -0.11
C CYS A 46 3.96 -9.48 0.07
N TYR A 47 3.09 -9.52 1.07
CA TYR A 47 2.28 -8.39 1.49
C TYR A 47 2.09 -8.42 3.01
N ASP A 48 1.72 -7.28 3.58
CA ASP A 48 1.37 -7.10 4.98
C ASP A 48 0.29 -6.02 5.09
N PHE A 49 -0.37 -5.91 6.25
CA PHE A 49 -1.31 -4.83 6.53
C PHE A 49 -0.65 -3.49 6.25
N MET A 50 -1.36 -2.58 5.58
CA MET A 50 -0.87 -1.22 5.40
C MET A 50 -0.88 -0.51 6.76
N PRO A 51 0.29 -0.19 7.35
CA PRO A 51 0.30 0.65 8.54
C PRO A 51 0.07 2.09 8.08
N ILE A 52 -0.94 2.74 8.64
CA ILE A 52 -1.17 4.17 8.47
C ILE A 52 -0.64 4.87 9.72
N GLY A 53 0.52 5.49 9.55
CA GLY A 53 1.29 6.09 10.62
C GLY A 53 1.91 7.43 10.26
N ARG A 54 2.15 8.25 11.28
CA ARG A 54 2.79 9.56 11.11
C ARG A 54 4.25 9.43 11.49
N LEU A 55 5.12 10.07 10.71
CA LEU A 55 6.49 10.28 11.14
C LEU A 55 6.49 11.37 12.21
N ASN A 56 6.84 10.99 13.44
CA ASN A 56 7.18 11.95 14.46
C ASN A 56 8.51 12.59 14.07
N GLN A 57 8.46 13.85 13.61
CA GLN A 57 9.64 14.56 13.11
C GLN A 57 10.65 14.88 14.22
N VAL A 58 10.23 14.88 15.49
CA VAL A 58 11.10 15.18 16.63
C VAL A 58 11.91 13.95 17.02
N GLU A 59 11.28 12.79 17.04
CA GLU A 59 11.92 11.54 17.49
C GLU A 59 12.40 10.67 16.32
N HIS A 60 12.07 11.03 15.08
CA HIS A 60 12.27 10.22 13.87
C HIS A 60 11.67 8.81 13.98
N ILE A 61 10.61 8.66 14.78
CA ILE A 61 9.88 7.41 14.99
C ILE A 61 8.65 7.39 14.08
N TYR A 62 8.40 6.25 13.45
CA TYR A 62 7.16 6.00 12.72
C TYR A 62 6.11 5.47 13.71
N GLU A 63 5.13 6.29 14.05
CA GLU A 63 4.02 5.92 14.92
C GLU A 63 2.87 5.37 14.09
N VAL A 64 2.55 4.09 14.25
CA VAL A 64 1.39 3.46 13.59
C VAL A 64 0.14 3.82 14.38
N ASN A 65 -0.72 4.65 13.78
CA ASN A 65 -1.92 5.15 14.45
C ASN A 65 -3.15 4.34 14.07
N PHE A 66 -3.14 3.74 12.89
CA PHE A 66 -4.26 3.02 12.33
C PHE A 66 -3.78 1.93 11.38
N THR A 67 -4.41 0.76 11.45
CA THR A 67 -4.28 -0.28 10.43
C THR A 67 -5.61 -0.39 9.74
N THR A 68 -5.63 -0.12 8.44
CA THR A 68 -6.82 -0.32 7.61
C THR A 68 -7.17 -1.81 7.59
N GLU A 69 -8.39 -2.16 7.98
CA GLU A 69 -8.87 -3.53 7.90
C GLU A 69 -8.79 -4.04 6.45
N ASN A 70 -8.05 -5.13 6.25
CA ASN A 70 -7.88 -5.82 4.97
C ASN A 70 -7.47 -4.92 3.79
N PHE A 71 -6.69 -3.87 4.04
CA PHE A 71 -6.03 -3.11 2.99
C PHE A 71 -4.51 -3.26 3.19
N PHE A 72 -3.87 -3.81 2.17
CA PHE A 72 -2.52 -4.34 2.25
C PHE A 72 -1.53 -3.50 1.45
N THR A 73 -0.27 -3.60 1.84
CA THR A 73 0.91 -3.11 1.11
C THR A 73 1.86 -4.29 0.87
N GLY A 74 2.78 -4.19 -0.08
CA GLY A 74 3.66 -5.32 -0.36
C GLY A 74 4.65 -5.07 -1.48
N CYS A 75 5.42 -6.12 -1.78
CA CYS A 75 6.46 -6.13 -2.82
C CYS A 75 5.94 -6.02 -4.26
N SER A 76 4.62 -6.03 -4.42
CA SER A 76 3.95 -5.73 -5.68
C SER A 76 2.68 -4.98 -5.32
N PRO A 77 2.52 -3.72 -5.77
CA PRO A 77 1.29 -2.99 -5.56
C PRO A 77 0.07 -3.76 -6.08
N PHE A 78 0.25 -4.52 -7.16
CA PHE A 78 -0.80 -5.37 -7.70
C PHE A 78 -1.16 -6.53 -6.76
N GLU A 79 -0.18 -7.28 -6.25
CA GLU A 79 -0.43 -8.41 -5.32
C GLU A 79 -1.10 -7.92 -4.03
N ALA A 80 -0.59 -6.83 -3.47
CA ALA A 80 -1.18 -6.21 -2.29
C ALA A 80 -2.62 -5.73 -2.54
N LEU A 81 -2.88 -5.13 -3.71
CA LEU A 81 -4.21 -4.68 -4.11
C LEU A 81 -5.19 -5.84 -4.25
N ILE A 82 -4.85 -6.90 -4.99
CA ILE A 82 -5.79 -8.00 -5.23
C ILE A 82 -6.13 -8.76 -3.95
N GLN A 83 -5.23 -8.80 -2.96
CA GLN A 83 -5.50 -9.38 -1.64
C GLN A 83 -6.32 -8.45 -0.73
N SER A 84 -6.40 -7.15 -1.04
CA SER A 84 -7.15 -6.17 -0.26
C SER A 84 -8.66 -6.28 -0.48
N THR A 85 -9.45 -5.69 0.41
CA THR A 85 -10.91 -5.54 0.27
C THR A 85 -11.29 -4.08 0.05
N LEU A 86 -12.53 -3.84 -0.39
CA LEU A 86 -13.08 -2.49 -0.52
C LEU A 86 -13.66 -1.93 0.79
N GLY A 87 -13.47 -2.62 1.93
CA GLY A 87 -14.09 -2.29 3.21
C GLY A 87 -13.91 -0.84 3.64
N CYS A 88 -12.70 -0.29 3.46
CA CYS A 88 -12.38 1.09 3.83
C CYS A 88 -13.18 2.13 3.04
N PHE A 89 -13.51 1.86 1.77
CA PHE A 89 -14.24 2.80 0.92
C PHE A 89 -15.68 3.05 1.37
N TYR A 90 -16.26 2.13 2.15
CA TYR A 90 -17.60 2.28 2.74
C TYR A 90 -17.57 2.81 4.18
N ASN A 91 -16.39 3.11 4.73
CA ASN A 91 -16.21 3.56 6.11
C ASN A 91 -15.54 4.95 6.15
N GLN A 92 -16.34 5.98 6.49
CA GLN A 92 -15.85 7.36 6.53
C GLN A 92 -14.71 7.57 7.54
N THR A 93 -14.72 6.84 8.67
CA THR A 93 -13.62 6.89 9.64
C THR A 93 -12.32 6.41 9.01
N CYS A 94 -12.37 5.30 8.27
CA CYS A 94 -11.21 4.76 7.57
C CYS A 94 -10.68 5.74 6.50
N LEU A 95 -11.57 6.37 5.71
CA LEU A 95 -11.18 7.37 4.72
C LEU A 95 -10.60 8.65 5.33
N ASN A 96 -11.10 9.07 6.50
CA ASN A 96 -10.57 10.22 7.22
C ASN A 96 -9.13 9.96 7.70
N GLU A 97 -8.85 8.74 8.17
CA GLU A 97 -7.48 8.33 8.49
C GLU A 97 -6.61 8.33 7.23
N ILE A 98 -7.04 7.75 6.11
CA ILE A 98 -6.26 7.83 4.85
C ILE A 98 -5.99 9.30 4.44
N LYS A 99 -7.00 10.17 4.53
CA LYS A 99 -6.90 11.59 4.17
C LYS A 99 -5.80 12.31 4.92
N ILE A 100 -5.70 12.07 6.23
CA ILE A 100 -4.71 12.67 7.13
C ILE A 100 -3.27 12.38 6.67
N HIS A 101 -3.03 11.22 6.07
CA HIS A 101 -1.69 10.82 5.63
C HIS A 101 -1.41 11.30 4.21
N LEU A 102 -2.42 11.32 3.34
CA LEU A 102 -2.31 11.93 2.01
C LEU A 102 -2.06 13.45 2.08
N THR A 103 -2.68 14.17 3.02
CA THR A 103 -2.41 15.61 3.24
C THR A 103 -0.95 15.89 3.57
N SER A 104 -0.29 15.02 4.33
CA SER A 104 1.12 15.21 4.69
C SER A 104 2.10 14.98 3.53
N THR A 105 1.71 14.18 2.53
CA THR A 105 2.59 13.77 1.42
C THR A 105 2.30 14.52 0.11
N PHE A 106 1.03 14.81 -0.20
CA PHE A 106 0.62 15.39 -1.50
C PHE A 106 0.20 16.87 -1.43
N LEU A 107 -0.38 17.35 -0.32
CA LEU A 107 -1.01 18.67 -0.26
C LEU A 107 -0.08 19.82 0.13
N SER A 108 1.21 19.55 0.34
CA SER A 108 2.26 20.58 0.35
C SER A 108 2.51 21.19 -1.05
N ALA A 109 2.06 20.52 -2.12
CA ALA A 109 2.30 20.93 -3.51
C ALA A 109 1.11 21.62 -4.20
N SER A 110 -0.13 21.48 -3.70
CA SER A 110 -1.31 22.12 -4.28
C SER A 110 -1.86 23.20 -3.35
N ASN A 111 -2.01 24.42 -3.86
CA ASN A 111 -2.61 25.55 -3.14
C ASN A 111 -4.05 25.25 -2.66
N GLY A 112 -4.20 24.57 -1.52
CA GLY A 112 -5.40 24.57 -0.69
C GLY A 112 -6.60 23.74 -1.14
N THR A 113 -6.58 23.03 -2.27
CA THR A 113 -7.70 22.13 -2.62
C THR A 113 -7.56 20.81 -1.87
N SER A 114 -8.13 20.74 -0.66
CA SER A 114 -8.31 19.46 0.03
C SER A 114 -9.26 18.59 -0.78
N ALA A 115 -8.78 17.48 -1.35
CA ALA A 115 -9.68 16.47 -1.91
C ALA A 115 -10.61 15.97 -0.80
N GLU A 116 -11.91 16.03 -1.04
CA GLU A 116 -12.90 15.46 -0.12
C GLU A 116 -13.01 13.97 -0.42
N LEU A 117 -12.58 13.13 0.53
CA LEU A 117 -12.80 11.69 0.47
C LEU A 117 -14.14 11.39 1.14
N VAL A 118 -15.13 11.05 0.33
CA VAL A 118 -16.48 10.71 0.79
C VAL A 118 -16.66 9.20 0.66
N ALA A 119 -17.16 8.58 1.73
CA ALA A 119 -17.46 7.15 1.74
C ALA A 119 -18.51 6.81 0.69
N MET A 120 -18.31 5.66 0.05
CA MET A 120 -19.27 5.09 -0.87
C MET A 120 -20.58 4.80 -0.16
N ASN A 121 -21.68 5.03 -0.88
CA ASN A 121 -23.01 4.84 -0.32
C ASN A 121 -23.28 3.35 -0.03
N GLN A 122 -23.72 3.08 1.20
CA GLN A 122 -24.02 1.73 1.66
C GLN A 122 -25.16 1.05 0.90
N THR A 123 -26.00 1.79 0.16
CA THR A 123 -27.03 1.17 -0.70
C THR A 123 -26.44 0.44 -1.93
N TYR A 124 -25.24 0.82 -2.37
CA TYR A 124 -24.50 0.09 -3.41
C TYR A 124 -23.57 -0.97 -2.81
N ARG A 125 -23.62 -1.19 -1.50
CA ARG A 125 -22.82 -2.21 -0.82
C ARG A 125 -23.46 -3.57 -1.05
N TRP A 126 -22.80 -4.41 -1.85
CA TRP A 126 -23.13 -5.83 -1.85
C TRP A 126 -22.76 -6.43 -0.48
N SER A 127 -23.54 -7.41 0.00
CA SER A 127 -23.36 -8.04 1.33
C SER A 127 -21.93 -8.52 1.65
N ASN A 128 -21.09 -8.75 0.64
CA ASN A 128 -19.77 -9.35 0.77
C ASN A 128 -18.63 -8.38 0.35
N GLU A 129 -18.89 -7.23 -0.29
CA GLU A 129 -17.84 -6.34 -0.83
C GLU A 129 -16.89 -5.75 0.22
N THR A 130 -17.28 -5.76 1.50
CA THR A 130 -16.42 -5.29 2.59
C THR A 130 -15.47 -6.35 3.12
N THR A 131 -15.71 -7.63 2.82
CA THR A 131 -14.91 -8.78 3.27
C THR A 131 -14.33 -9.59 2.11
N GLU A 132 -14.84 -9.40 0.90
CA GLU A 132 -14.36 -10.03 -0.32
C GLU A 132 -13.11 -9.33 -0.86
N THR A 133 -12.14 -10.12 -1.32
CA THR A 133 -10.91 -9.61 -1.93
C THR A 133 -11.18 -9.02 -3.30
N ILE A 134 -10.39 -8.01 -3.68
CA ILE A 134 -10.42 -7.42 -5.01
C ILE A 134 -10.16 -8.48 -6.08
N GLU A 135 -9.32 -9.48 -5.81
CA GLU A 135 -9.12 -10.65 -6.66
C GLU A 135 -10.45 -11.34 -6.99
N SER A 136 -11.26 -11.62 -5.98
CA SER A 136 -12.54 -12.33 -6.14
C SER A 136 -13.54 -11.47 -6.94
N ILE A 137 -13.55 -10.16 -6.68
CA ILE A 137 -14.36 -9.18 -7.44
C ILE A 137 -13.95 -9.18 -8.91
N VAL A 138 -12.65 -9.02 -9.20
CA VAL A 138 -12.12 -8.97 -10.57
C VAL A 138 -12.36 -10.29 -11.29
N ASN A 139 -12.12 -11.43 -10.65
CA ASN A 139 -12.37 -12.74 -11.24
C ASN A 139 -13.83 -12.89 -11.65
N ARG A 140 -14.78 -12.46 -10.82
CA ARG A 140 -16.21 -12.49 -11.17
C ARG A 140 -16.57 -11.55 -12.33
N LEU A 141 -15.97 -10.36 -12.39
CA LEU A 141 -16.19 -9.43 -13.49
C LEU A 141 -15.65 -9.96 -14.82
N MET A 142 -14.50 -10.64 -14.78
CA MET A 142 -13.82 -11.20 -15.95
C MET A 142 -14.46 -12.50 -16.47
N VAL A 143 -15.27 -13.20 -15.67
CA VAL A 143 -15.95 -14.45 -16.07
C VAL A 143 -17.01 -14.23 -17.15
N ASN A 144 -17.56 -13.01 -17.29
CA ASN A 144 -18.69 -12.75 -18.19
C ASN A 144 -18.29 -12.33 -19.62
N GLU A 145 -17.00 -12.21 -19.96
CA GLU A 145 -16.54 -11.75 -21.29
C GLU A 145 -15.85 -12.84 -22.14
N TRP A 146 -15.86 -14.10 -21.69
CA TRP A 146 -15.18 -15.22 -22.36
C TRP A 146 -16.15 -16.27 -22.92
N SER A 147 -17.33 -15.84 -23.39
CA SER A 147 -18.29 -16.68 -24.13
C SER A 147 -18.51 -16.18 -25.55
#